data_AF-A0AAX3VI30-F1
#
_entry.id   AF-A0AAX3VI30-F1
#
_cell.length_a   1.000
_cell.length_b   1.000
_cell.length_c   1.000
_cell.angle_alpha   90.00
_cell.angle_beta   90.00
_cell.angle_gamma   90.00
#
_symmetry.space_group_name_H-M   'P 1'
#
loop_
_entity.id
_entity.type
_entity.pdbx_description
1 polymer ?
#
loop_
_entity_poly.entity_id
_entity_poly.type
_entity_poly.pdbx_seq_one_letter_code
_entity_poly.pdbx_strand_id
1 'polypeptide(L)'
;MVDVRIDYGAMRASRNAYANMRDVLDGATRAMSNVSGAAVPQDVLRRRLEDLHDSWGGGIDKLARYAEDAGTGLEGILEAFQQLDTELGNSMVPQEGSAS
;
A
#
# COMPACT_ATOMS: atom_id res chain seq x y z
N MET A 1 -27.65 17.55 4.18
CA MET A 1 -27.15 16.59 3.16
C MET A 1 -25.64 16.71 3.19
N VAL A 2 -24.95 15.72 3.76
CA VAL A 2 -23.48 15.70 3.71
C VAL A 2 -23.15 15.25 2.29
N ASP A 3 -22.68 16.19 1.49
CA ASP A 3 -22.12 15.90 0.18
C ASP A 3 -20.90 15.01 0.42
N VAL A 4 -20.98 13.74 0.00
CA VAL A 4 -19.87 12.79 0.09
C VAL A 4 -18.88 13.21 -1.00
N ARG A 5 -18.06 14.21 -0.67
CA ARG A 5 -17.04 14.70 -1.57
C ARG A 5 -15.83 13.80 -1.45
N ILE A 6 -15.64 12.95 -2.44
CA ILE A 6 -14.54 12.00 -2.47
C ILE A 6 -13.27 12.77 -2.80
N ASP A 7 -12.37 12.85 -1.81
CA ASP A 7 -11.05 13.42 -2.01
C ASP A 7 -10.15 12.36 -2.67
N TYR A 8 -10.25 12.30 -4.00
CA TYR A 8 -9.41 11.45 -4.85
C TYR A 8 -7.90 11.75 -4.65
N GLY A 9 -7.54 12.96 -4.21
CA GLY A 9 -6.17 13.36 -3.92
C GLY A 9 -5.66 12.70 -2.64
N ALA A 10 -6.43 12.79 -1.56
CA ALA A 10 -6.10 12.14 -0.28
C ALA A 10 -6.01 10.61 -0.40
N MET A 11 -6.91 9.98 -1.19
CA MET A 11 -6.85 8.54 -1.46
C MET A 11 -5.60 8.14 -2.23
N ARG A 12 -5.23 8.88 -3.30
CA ARG A 12 -3.98 8.63 -4.04
C ARG A 12 -2.73 8.86 -3.17
N ALA A 13 -2.73 9.90 -2.35
CA ALA A 13 -1.64 10.15 -1.42
C ALA A 13 -1.46 8.99 -0.43
N SER A 14 -2.58 8.45 0.08
CA SER A 14 -2.58 7.29 0.99
C SER A 14 -2.04 6.03 0.30
N ARG A 15 -2.49 5.74 -0.93
CA ARG A 15 -1.94 4.64 -1.75
C ARG A 15 -0.42 4.77 -1.92
N ASN A 16 0.05 5.96 -2.29
CA ASN A 16 1.48 6.20 -2.48
C ASN A 16 2.28 6.07 -1.18
N ALA A 17 1.70 6.48 -0.05
CA ALA A 17 2.33 6.29 1.26
C ALA A 17 2.48 4.81 1.61
N TYR A 18 1.47 3.98 1.34
CA TYR A 18 1.57 2.52 1.52
C TYR A 18 2.61 1.88 0.60
N ALA A 19 2.68 2.29 -0.67
CA ALA A 19 3.72 1.83 -1.59
C ALA A 19 5.13 2.20 -1.09
N ASN A 20 5.33 3.44 -0.64
CA ASN A 20 6.62 3.89 -0.11
C ASN A 20 6.99 3.18 1.21
N MET A 21 6.01 2.91 2.09
CA MET A 21 6.25 2.12 3.30
C MET A 21 6.80 0.74 2.99
N ARG A 22 6.29 0.06 1.95
CA ARG A 22 6.83 -1.22 1.49
C ARG A 22 8.31 -1.08 1.11
N ASP A 23 8.65 -0.11 0.27
CA ASP A 23 10.03 0.08 -0.21
C ASP A 23 11.02 0.37 0.92
N VAL A 24 10.62 1.20 1.89
CA VAL A 24 11.44 1.51 3.06
C VAL A 24 11.67 0.26 3.93
N LEU A 25 10.63 -0.52 4.18
CA LEU A 25 10.72 -1.72 5.00
C LEU A 25 11.57 -2.80 4.30
N ASP A 26 11.43 -2.97 2.99
CA ASP A 26 12.27 -3.86 2.18
C ASP A 26 13.76 -3.46 2.26
N GLY A 27 14.03 -2.16 2.18
CA GLY A 27 15.37 -1.59 2.35
C GLY A 27 15.97 -1.89 3.73
N ALA A 28 15.17 -1.74 4.79
CA ALA A 28 15.60 -2.05 6.15
C ALA A 28 15.93 -3.55 6.34
N THR A 29 15.13 -4.45 5.77
CA THR A 29 15.39 -5.90 5.82
C THR A 29 16.69 -6.26 5.10
N ARG A 30 16.94 -5.71 3.91
CA ARG A 30 18.20 -5.91 3.18
C ARG A 30 19.41 -5.35 3.92
N ALA A 31 19.26 -4.19 4.57
CA ALA A 31 20.32 -3.62 5.39
C ALA A 31 20.67 -4.54 6.58
N MET A 32 19.66 -5.16 7.21
CA MET A 32 19.88 -6.13 8.27
C MET A 32 20.46 -7.47 7.78
N SER A 33 20.10 -7.96 6.59
CA SER A 33 20.71 -9.19 6.04
C SER A 33 22.20 -9.02 5.75
N ASN A 34 22.64 -7.78 5.50
CA ASN A 34 24.05 -7.46 5.28
C ASN A 34 24.87 -7.42 6.58
N VAL A 35 24.23 -7.43 7.76
CA VAL A 35 24.92 -7.56 9.04
C VAL A 35 25.28 -9.03 9.23
N SER A 36 26.50 -9.39 8.83
CA SER A 36 27.04 -10.74 8.95
C SER A 36 27.14 -11.20 10.42
N GLY A 37 26.41 -12.25 10.79
CA GLY A 37 26.57 -12.95 12.08
C GLY A 37 27.97 -13.55 12.28
N ALA A 38 28.75 -13.71 11.20
CA ALA A 38 30.15 -14.13 11.27
C ALA A 38 31.10 -13.05 11.81
N ALA A 39 30.69 -11.77 11.78
CA ALA A 39 31.40 -10.69 12.45
C ALA A 39 31.27 -10.74 13.98
N VAL A 40 30.40 -11.62 14.50
CA VAL A 40 30.13 -11.76 15.92
C VAL A 40 30.83 -13.00 16.48
N PRO A 41 31.90 -12.83 17.27
CA PRO A 41 32.70 -13.94 17.78
C PRO A 41 32.01 -14.71 18.92
N GLN A 42 30.96 -14.15 19.53
CA GLN A 42 30.20 -14.78 20.60
C GLN A 42 29.02 -15.60 20.06
N ASP A 43 29.02 -16.91 20.30
CA ASP A 43 28.01 -17.83 19.77
C ASP A 43 26.58 -17.51 20.21
N VAL A 44 26.40 -17.08 21.47
CA VAL A 44 25.08 -16.69 21.99
C VAL A 44 24.57 -15.42 21.31
N LEU A 45 25.46 -14.47 21.05
CA LEU A 45 25.11 -13.23 20.38
C LEU A 45 24.80 -13.47 18.89
N ARG A 46 25.54 -14.38 18.24
CA ARG A 46 25.27 -14.82 16.86
C ARG A 46 23.88 -15.42 16.72
N ARG A 47 23.52 -16.40 17.57
CA ARG A 47 22.17 -17.00 17.55
C ARG A 47 21.06 -15.98 17.78
N ARG A 48 21.25 -15.05 18.72
CA ARG A 48 20.26 -13.99 18.97
C ARG A 48 20.10 -13.04 17.78
N LEU A 49 21.17 -12.79 17.03
CA LEU A 49 21.10 -11.98 15.81
C LEU A 49 20.42 -12.73 14.67
N GLU A 50 20.64 -14.05 14.55
CA GLU A 50 19.91 -14.91 13.61
C GLU A 50 18.41 -14.93 13.94
N ASP A 51 18.04 -15.16 15.21
CA ASP A 51 16.63 -15.13 15.66
C ASP A 51 15.97 -13.76 15.42
N LEU A 52 16.73 -12.68 15.65
CA LEU A 52 16.28 -11.32 15.38
C LEU A 52 16.08 -11.11 13.87
N HIS A 53 17.00 -11.60 13.04
CA HIS A 53 16.92 -11.48 11.60
C HIS A 53 15.66 -12.17 11.07
N ASP A 54 15.41 -13.41 11.50
CA ASP A 54 14.25 -14.20 11.06
C ASP A 54 12.92 -13.57 11.53
N SER A 55 12.83 -13.18 12.80
CA SER A 55 11.60 -12.58 13.35
C SER A 55 11.33 -11.20 12.75
N TRP A 56 12.36 -10.39 12.55
CA TRP A 56 12.23 -9.09 11.92
C TRP A 56 11.86 -9.22 10.46
N GLY A 57 12.54 -10.07 9.69
CA GLY A 57 12.22 -10.32 8.29
C GLY A 57 10.76 -10.76 8.13
N GLY A 58 10.31 -11.73 8.93
CA GLY A 58 8.92 -12.18 8.92
C GLY A 58 7.90 -11.12 9.37
N GLY A 59 8.28 -10.20 10.26
CA GLY A 59 7.45 -9.07 10.66
C GLY A 59 7.31 -8.02 9.57
N ILE A 60 8.42 -7.66 8.93
CA ILE A 60 8.48 -6.72 7.82
C ILE A 60 7.69 -7.23 6.62
N ASP A 61 7.85 -8.51 6.24
CA ASP A 61 7.11 -9.09 5.12
C ASP A 61 5.59 -9.00 5.32
N LYS A 62 5.11 -9.18 6.55
CA LYS A 62 3.69 -9.02 6.88
C LYS A 62 3.24 -7.57 6.73
N LEU A 63 4.02 -6.61 7.22
CA LEU A 63 3.70 -5.19 7.07
C LEU A 63 3.69 -4.77 5.60
N ALA A 64 4.64 -5.26 4.81
CA ALA A 64 4.68 -5.03 3.37
C ALA A 64 3.42 -5.57 2.66
N ARG A 65 3.01 -6.80 2.99
CA ARG A 65 1.75 -7.39 2.46
C ARG A 65 0.52 -6.58 2.86
N TYR A 66 0.40 -6.18 4.12
CA TYR A 66 -0.73 -5.34 4.54
C TYR A 66 -0.77 -3.99 3.83
N ALA A 67 0.38 -3.37 3.60
CA ALA A 67 0.46 -2.12 2.85
C ALA A 67 0.05 -2.32 1.38
N GLU A 68 0.46 -3.43 0.76
CA GLU A 68 0.03 -3.81 -0.59
C GLU A 68 -1.47 -4.09 -0.69
N ASP A 69 -2.02 -4.86 0.25
CA ASP A 69 -3.46 -5.17 0.31
C ASP A 69 -4.28 -3.89 0.50
N ALA A 70 -3.84 -3.00 1.40
CA ALA A 70 -4.47 -1.69 1.62
C ALA A 70 -4.40 -0.80 0.37
N GLY A 71 -3.25 -0.77 -0.31
CA GLY A 71 -3.09 -0.05 -1.57
C GLY A 71 -4.02 -0.56 -2.66
N THR A 72 -4.14 -1.89 -2.80
CA THR A 72 -5.02 -2.55 -3.77
C THR A 72 -6.49 -2.26 -3.48
N GLY A 73 -6.89 -2.33 -2.20
CA GLY A 73 -8.25 -2.00 -1.79
C GLY A 73 -8.61 -0.54 -2.09
N LEU A 74 -7.69 0.40 -1.82
CA LEU A 74 -7.88 1.81 -2.15
C LEU A 74 -7.98 2.05 -3.66
N GLU A 75 -7.21 1.32 -4.46
CA GLU A 75 -7.25 1.40 -5.93
C GLU A 75 -8.61 0.91 -6.46
N GLY A 76 -9.12 -0.23 -5.98
CA GLY A 76 -10.46 -0.70 -6.34
C GLY A 76 -11.58 0.26 -5.94
N ILE A 77 -11.47 0.92 -4.78
CA ILE A 77 -12.41 1.95 -4.35
C ILE A 77 -12.37 3.16 -5.30
N LEU A 78 -11.17 3.62 -5.66
CA LEU A 78 -10.97 4.73 -6.59
C LEU A 78 -11.58 4.44 -7.97
N GLU A 79 -11.35 3.24 -8.51
CA GLU A 79 -11.89 2.79 -9.79
C GLU A 79 -13.42 2.74 -9.76
N ALA A 80 -14.01 2.17 -8.71
CA ALA A 80 -15.46 2.08 -8.57
C ALA A 80 -16.11 3.47 -8.54
N PHE A 81 -15.52 4.43 -7.85
CA PHE A 81 -16.04 5.79 -7.81
C PHE A 81 -15.88 6.54 -9.14
N GLN A 82 -14.75 6.37 -9.84
CA GLN A 82 -14.56 6.94 -11.18
C GLN A 82 -15.56 6.37 -12.19
N GLN A 83 -15.84 5.07 -12.10
CA GLN A 83 -16.85 4.44 -12.94
C GLN A 83 -18.24 4.99 -12.65
N LEU A 84 -18.60 5.12 -11.36
CA LEU A 84 -19.90 5.68 -10.96
C LEU A 84 -20.06 7.14 -11.43
N ASP A 85 -19.02 7.97 -11.30
CA ASP A 85 -19.02 9.35 -11.82
C ASP A 85 -19.20 9.38 -13.34
N THR A 86 -18.55 8.46 -14.06
CA THR A 86 -18.67 8.35 -15.53
C THR A 86 -20.08 7.93 -15.94
N GLU A 87 -20.66 6.95 -15.26
CA GLU A 87 -22.04 6.49 -15.51
C GLU A 87 -23.07 7.59 -15.23
N LEU A 88 -22.90 8.33 -14.12
CA LEU A 88 -23.73 9.49 -13.79
C LEU A 88 -23.60 10.58 -14.85
N GLY A 89 -22.38 10.95 -15.24
CA GLY A 89 -22.14 11.94 -16.29
C GLY A 89 -22.82 11.57 -17.60
N ASN A 90 -22.68 10.30 -18.03
CA ASN A 90 -23.33 9.78 -19.24
C ASN A 90 -24.86 9.81 -19.15
N SER A 91 -25.44 9.56 -17.97
CA SER A 91 -26.89 9.62 -17.75
C SER A 91 -27.47 11.03 -17.81
N MET A 92 -26.62 12.05 -17.61
CA MET A 92 -27.01 13.46 -17.60
C MET A 92 -26.79 14.16 -18.95
N VAL A 93 -26.16 13.51 -19.94
CA VAL A 93 -26.07 14.02 -21.31
C VAL A 93 -27.47 13.92 -21.94
N PRO A 94 -28.14 15.03 -22.28
CA PRO A 94 -29.43 14.98 -22.94
C PRO A 94 -29.29 14.26 -24.28
N GLN A 95 -30.23 13.37 -24.60
CA GLN A 95 -30.41 12.93 -25.98
C GLN A 95 -30.82 14.17 -26.81
N GLU A 96 -29.84 14.86 -27.40
CA GLU A 96 -30.08 15.76 -28.51
C GLU A 96 -30.73 14.94 -29.63
N GLY A 97 -32.05 15.00 -29.74
CA GLY A 97 -32.79 14.31 -30.81
C GLY A 97 -34.14 13.70 -30.45
N SER A 98 -34.76 14.01 -29.31
CA SER A 98 -36.15 13.62 -29.03
C SER A 98 -36.99 14.79 -28.55
N ALA A 99 -37.07 15.83 -29.38
CA ALA A 99 -38.20 16.76 -29.39
C ALA A 99 -38.57 17.00 -30.85
N SER A 100 -39.76 16.48 -31.18
CA SER A 100 -40.65 16.67 -32.35
C SER A 100 -40.21 17.52 -33.54
#